data_AF-E3NGQ9-F1
#
_entry.id   AF-E3NGQ9-F1
#
_cell.length_a   1.000
_cell.length_b   1.000
_cell.length_c   1.000
_cell.angle_alpha   90.00
_cell.angle_beta   90.00
_cell.angle_gamma   90.00
#
_symmetry.space_group_name_H-M   'P 1'
#
loop_
_entity.id
_entity.type
_entity.pdbx_description
1 polymer ?
#
loop_
_entity_poly.entity_id
_entity_poly.type
_entity_poly.pdbx_seq_one_letter_code
_entity_poly.pdbx_strand_id
1 'polypeptide(L)'
;MSFSTERTKKRSSSVTSSEKSWAVQMNEVRLKERRKLVKGFTDFLESSGRMESDMYEALKAACKGNERQSEVLVEPVKKYCHELRERFEELGGERWPLEIIGVMRENQVETVEELRELCEKGVEMVPGGIVENANKAQDELALLQDAWNEERETLFRELNKLKEEKRLAEEAVSKYKKTLKEEREASSELRGLLRKQENEPKKAGQARDTKEVPVPSRGEKR
;
A
#
# COMPACT_ATOMS: atom_id res chain seq x y z
N MET A 1 -62.59 32.36 -70.09
CA MET A 1 -61.74 31.15 -70.23
C MET A 1 -60.81 31.09 -69.04
N SER A 2 -60.79 29.92 -68.39
CA SER A 2 -59.90 29.54 -67.29
C SER A 2 -58.43 29.49 -67.71
N PHE A 3 -57.52 29.56 -66.74
CA PHE A 3 -56.25 28.83 -66.55
C PHE A 3 -55.37 29.68 -65.61
N SER A 4 -55.32 29.36 -64.32
CA SER A 4 -54.47 28.34 -63.66
C SER A 4 -53.19 28.93 -63.11
N THR A 5 -53.12 28.80 -61.79
CA THR A 5 -52.05 29.01 -60.83
C THR A 5 -50.74 28.30 -61.18
N GLU A 6 -49.59 28.96 -61.01
CA GLU A 6 -48.45 28.37 -60.28
C GLU A 6 -47.41 29.45 -59.89
N ARG A 7 -47.50 29.98 -58.66
CA ARG A 7 -46.36 30.61 -58.00
C ARG A 7 -45.65 29.52 -57.22
N THR A 8 -44.56 29.03 -57.79
CA THR A 8 -43.64 28.11 -57.13
C THR A 8 -43.01 28.79 -55.91
N LYS A 9 -43.58 28.48 -54.74
CA LYS A 9 -42.98 28.74 -53.43
C LYS A 9 -41.76 27.82 -53.29
N LYS A 10 -40.56 28.32 -53.61
CA LYS A 10 -39.29 27.69 -53.24
C LYS A 10 -39.19 27.70 -51.71
N ARG A 11 -39.70 26.63 -51.11
CA ARG A 11 -39.56 26.31 -49.70
C ARG A 11 -38.10 25.88 -49.51
N SER A 12 -37.29 26.77 -48.97
CA SER A 12 -35.98 26.42 -48.41
C SER A 12 -36.21 25.39 -47.31
N SER A 13 -36.01 24.12 -47.63
CA SER A 13 -35.99 23.04 -46.66
C SER A 13 -34.59 22.97 -46.04
N SER A 14 -34.23 23.99 -45.24
CA SER A 14 -33.21 23.84 -44.21
C SER A 14 -33.86 23.17 -43.01
N VAL A 15 -34.13 21.87 -43.13
CA VAL A 15 -34.67 21.05 -42.03
C VAL A 15 -33.77 19.83 -41.90
N THR A 16 -33.00 19.88 -40.81
CA THR A 16 -32.36 18.77 -40.08
C THR A 16 -31.42 17.87 -40.89
N SER A 17 -30.14 18.27 -40.96
CA SER A 17 -29.05 17.32 -41.18
C SER A 17 -28.90 16.46 -39.92
N SER A 18 -29.75 15.44 -39.88
CA SER A 18 -29.68 14.17 -39.17
C SER A 18 -28.64 14.08 -38.05
N GLU A 19 -29.14 13.99 -36.81
CA GLU A 19 -28.48 13.39 -35.64
C GLU A 19 -28.15 11.91 -35.91
N LYS A 20 -27.32 11.63 -36.92
CA LYS A 20 -26.74 10.30 -37.08
C LYS A 20 -25.76 10.12 -35.93
N SER A 21 -26.01 9.09 -35.11
CA SER A 21 -25.07 8.66 -34.07
C SER A 21 -23.66 8.56 -34.64
N TRP A 22 -22.67 9.07 -33.91
CA TRP A 22 -21.25 9.02 -34.27
C TRP A 22 -20.80 7.63 -34.70
N ALA A 23 -21.36 6.57 -34.11
CA ALA A 23 -21.07 5.19 -34.50
C ALA A 23 -21.49 4.86 -35.95
N VAL A 24 -22.65 5.37 -36.39
CA VAL A 24 -23.16 5.20 -37.77
C VAL A 24 -22.28 5.98 -38.75
N GLN A 25 -21.92 7.21 -38.39
CA GLN A 25 -21.07 8.04 -39.23
C GLN A 25 -19.65 7.46 -39.34
N MET A 26 -19.09 6.97 -38.25
CA MET A 26 -17.80 6.27 -38.26
C MET A 26 -17.87 5.01 -39.12
N ASN A 27 -18.99 4.28 -39.14
CA ASN A 27 -19.17 3.11 -40.00
C ASN A 27 -19.24 3.42 -41.51
N GLU A 28 -19.60 4.64 -41.90
CA GLU A 28 -19.61 5.10 -43.30
C GLU A 28 -18.21 5.53 -43.79
N VAL A 29 -17.25 5.80 -42.89
CA VAL A 29 -15.88 6.25 -43.22
C VAL A 29 -14.98 5.05 -43.55
N ARG A 30 -14.12 5.16 -44.58
CA ARG A 30 -13.19 4.07 -44.95
C ARG A 30 -12.18 3.81 -43.83
N LEU A 31 -11.73 2.57 -43.66
CA LEU A 31 -10.72 2.21 -42.63
C LEU A 31 -9.47 3.10 -42.66
N LYS A 32 -9.00 3.49 -43.85
CA LYS A 32 -7.84 4.38 -44.02
C LYS A 32 -8.10 5.79 -43.48
N GLU A 33 -9.33 6.28 -43.58
CA GLU A 33 -9.74 7.60 -43.07
C GLU A 33 -9.99 7.53 -41.56
N ARG A 34 -10.62 6.45 -41.05
CA ARG A 34 -10.76 6.22 -39.60
C ARG A 34 -9.41 6.22 -38.89
N ARG A 35 -8.41 5.51 -39.44
CA ARG A 35 -7.04 5.49 -38.88
C ARG A 35 -6.38 6.87 -38.82
N LYS A 36 -6.69 7.76 -39.77
CA LYS A 36 -6.16 9.13 -39.74
C LYS A 36 -6.79 9.96 -38.64
N LEU A 37 -8.08 9.76 -38.35
CA LEU A 37 -8.79 10.50 -37.31
C LEU A 37 -8.27 10.21 -35.91
N VAL A 38 -7.84 8.97 -35.65
CA VAL A 38 -7.30 8.55 -34.34
C VAL A 38 -5.78 8.66 -34.25
N LYS A 39 -5.10 9.06 -35.33
CA LYS A 39 -3.64 9.16 -35.35
C LYS A 39 -3.19 10.32 -34.47
N GLY A 40 -2.27 10.05 -33.54
CA GLY A 40 -1.75 11.05 -32.59
C GLY A 40 -2.72 11.39 -31.46
N PHE A 41 -3.79 10.61 -31.30
CA PHE A 41 -4.76 10.83 -30.21
C PHE A 41 -4.12 10.58 -28.84
N THR A 42 -3.26 9.57 -28.69
CA THR A 42 -2.47 9.34 -27.47
C THR A 42 -1.57 10.54 -27.16
N ASP A 43 -0.77 10.99 -28.13
CA ASP A 43 0.12 12.16 -27.97
C ASP A 43 -0.66 13.42 -27.58
N PHE A 44 -1.88 13.59 -28.13
CA PHE A 44 -2.79 14.66 -27.74
C PHE A 44 -3.21 14.54 -26.27
N LEU A 45 -3.61 13.36 -25.82
CA LEU A 45 -4.01 13.15 -24.42
C LEU A 45 -2.86 13.38 -23.45
N GLU A 46 -1.66 12.91 -23.77
CA GLU A 46 -0.46 13.16 -22.96
C GLU A 46 -0.10 14.65 -22.86
N SER A 47 -0.29 15.39 -23.96
CA SER A 47 -0.01 16.83 -24.00
C SER A 47 -1.17 17.72 -23.55
N SER A 48 -2.37 17.15 -23.36
CA SER A 48 -3.59 17.93 -23.10
C SER A 48 -3.54 18.76 -21.81
N GLY A 49 -2.88 18.28 -20.74
CA GLY A 49 -2.70 19.07 -19.51
C GLY A 49 -1.80 20.30 -19.71
N ARG A 50 -0.79 20.19 -20.58
CA ARG A 50 0.02 21.35 -20.99
C ARG A 50 -0.80 22.31 -21.84
N MET A 51 -1.56 21.79 -22.80
CA MET A 51 -2.46 22.59 -23.64
C MET A 51 -3.47 23.39 -22.81
N GLU A 52 -4.07 22.81 -21.75
CA GLU A 52 -4.97 23.52 -20.83
C GLU A 52 -4.29 24.73 -20.18
N SER A 53 -3.02 24.57 -19.77
CA SER A 53 -2.22 25.62 -19.14
C SER A 53 -1.83 26.70 -20.15
N ASP A 54 -1.37 26.30 -21.34
CA ASP A 54 -1.00 27.23 -22.41
C ASP A 54 -2.20 28.06 -22.86
N MET A 55 -3.39 27.45 -22.92
CA MET A 55 -4.64 28.15 -23.25
C MET A 55 -5.03 29.16 -22.18
N TYR A 56 -4.84 28.82 -20.89
CA TYR A 56 -5.07 29.76 -19.79
C TYR A 56 -4.17 30.99 -19.90
N GLU A 57 -2.87 30.81 -20.12
CA GLU A 57 -1.92 31.92 -20.29
C GLU A 57 -2.20 32.74 -21.55
N ALA A 58 -2.57 32.09 -22.65
CA ALA A 58 -2.97 32.78 -23.88
C ALA A 58 -4.21 33.66 -23.68
N LEU A 59 -5.22 33.18 -22.94
CA LEU A 59 -6.41 33.96 -22.60
C LEU A 59 -6.07 35.14 -21.68
N LYS A 60 -5.19 34.94 -20.69
CA LYS A 60 -4.70 36.00 -19.81
C LYS A 60 -3.97 37.09 -20.59
N ALA A 61 -3.19 36.71 -21.61
CA ALA A 61 -2.46 37.66 -22.47
C ALA A 61 -3.35 38.38 -23.49
N ALA A 62 -4.33 37.68 -24.08
CA ALA A 62 -5.14 38.19 -25.18
C ALA A 62 -6.38 39.00 -24.73
N CYS A 63 -6.95 38.70 -23.56
CA CYS A 63 -8.18 39.31 -23.07
C CYS A 63 -7.91 40.27 -21.92
N LYS A 64 -8.55 41.46 -21.96
CA LYS A 64 -8.61 42.35 -20.80
C LYS A 64 -9.65 41.81 -19.81
N GLY A 65 -9.22 40.96 -18.89
CA GLY A 65 -10.07 40.37 -17.86
C GLY A 65 -9.30 40.12 -16.57
N ASN A 66 -10.02 39.78 -15.49
CA ASN A 66 -9.40 39.32 -14.25
C ASN A 66 -9.19 37.79 -14.29
N GLU A 67 -8.39 37.26 -13.37
CA GLU A 67 -8.05 35.83 -13.32
C GLU A 67 -9.27 34.92 -13.24
N ARG A 68 -10.32 35.35 -12.53
CA ARG A 68 -11.56 34.59 -12.42
C ARG A 68 -12.30 34.46 -13.75
N GLN A 69 -12.27 35.48 -14.59
CA GLN A 69 -12.87 35.43 -15.92
C GLN A 69 -12.10 34.47 -16.84
N SER A 70 -10.77 34.50 -16.83
CA SER A 70 -9.95 33.56 -17.60
C SER A 70 -10.15 32.13 -17.12
N GLU A 71 -10.24 31.90 -15.81
CA GLU A 71 -10.48 30.58 -15.24
C GLU A 71 -11.83 30.00 -15.70
N VAL A 72 -12.91 30.79 -15.61
CA VAL A 72 -14.26 30.38 -16.05
C VAL A 72 -14.29 30.00 -17.54
N LEU A 73 -13.48 30.65 -18.38
CA LEU A 73 -13.42 30.33 -19.81
C LEU A 73 -12.65 29.03 -20.10
N VAL A 74 -11.63 28.71 -19.30
CA VAL A 74 -10.82 27.50 -19.46
C VAL A 74 -11.44 26.27 -18.78
N GLU A 75 -12.22 26.48 -17.72
CA GLU A 75 -12.81 25.42 -16.90
C GLU A 75 -13.54 24.32 -17.71
N PRO A 76 -14.37 24.63 -18.74
CA PRO A 76 -15.00 23.59 -19.56
C PRO A 76 -13.99 22.71 -20.31
N VAL A 77 -12.88 23.29 -20.77
CA VAL A 77 -11.83 22.56 -21.50
C VAL A 77 -11.04 21.68 -20.55
N LYS A 78 -10.68 22.20 -19.36
CA LYS A 78 -10.05 21.40 -18.29
C LYS A 78 -10.90 20.18 -17.95
N LYS A 79 -12.21 20.40 -17.74
CA LYS A 79 -13.16 19.34 -17.44
C LYS A 79 -13.23 18.30 -18.56
N TYR A 80 -13.39 18.74 -19.81
CA TYR A 80 -13.46 17.85 -20.96
C TYR A 80 -12.18 17.02 -21.12
N CYS A 81 -11.01 17.63 -21.05
CA CYS A 81 -9.75 16.94 -21.21
C CYS A 81 -9.48 15.96 -20.06
N HIS A 82 -9.89 16.30 -18.82
CA HIS A 82 -9.82 15.39 -17.69
C HIS A 82 -10.71 14.16 -17.90
N GLU A 83 -12.00 14.35 -18.19
CA GLU A 83 -12.93 13.24 -18.48
C GLU A 83 -12.43 12.38 -19.65
N LEU A 84 -11.84 13.00 -20.67
CA LEU A 84 -11.31 12.28 -21.83
C LEU A 84 -10.09 11.43 -21.48
N ARG A 85 -9.17 11.93 -20.64
CA ARG A 85 -8.03 11.15 -20.12
C ARG A 85 -8.51 9.97 -19.27
N GLU A 86 -9.44 10.21 -18.35
CA GLU A 86 -10.01 9.14 -17.51
C GLU A 86 -10.67 8.06 -18.37
N ARG A 87 -11.50 8.43 -19.35
CA ARG A 87 -12.12 7.46 -20.27
C ARG A 87 -11.11 6.71 -21.12
N PHE A 88 -10.04 7.37 -21.55
CA PHE A 88 -8.98 6.70 -22.31
C PHE A 88 -8.26 5.66 -21.43
N GLU A 89 -7.96 5.99 -20.18
CA GLU A 89 -7.33 5.09 -19.22
C GLU A 89 -8.26 3.94 -18.81
N GLU A 90 -9.56 4.19 -18.59
CA GLU A 90 -10.59 3.16 -18.37
C GLU A 90 -10.66 2.16 -19.52
N LEU A 91 -10.46 2.63 -20.76
CA LEU A 91 -10.40 1.79 -21.95
C LEU A 91 -9.03 1.14 -22.17
N GLY A 92 -8.14 1.16 -21.17
CA GLY A 92 -6.80 0.54 -21.20
C GLY A 92 -5.74 1.37 -21.93
N GLY A 93 -6.06 2.62 -22.27
CA GLY A 93 -5.16 3.57 -22.92
C GLY A 93 -4.54 3.04 -24.21
N GLU A 94 -3.25 3.33 -24.40
CA GLU A 94 -2.49 2.78 -25.53
C GLU A 94 -2.16 1.29 -25.41
N ARG A 95 -2.34 0.70 -24.22
CA ARG A 95 -2.05 -0.72 -23.97
C ARG A 95 -3.19 -1.62 -24.41
N TRP A 96 -4.42 -1.12 -24.45
CA TRP A 96 -5.59 -1.92 -24.84
C TRP A 96 -5.43 -2.66 -26.18
N PRO A 97 -4.95 -2.04 -27.28
CA PRO A 97 -4.66 -2.78 -28.50
C PRO A 97 -3.64 -3.90 -28.31
N LEU A 98 -2.62 -3.71 -27.47
CA LEU A 98 -1.59 -4.71 -27.19
C LEU A 98 -2.13 -5.85 -26.33
N GLU A 99 -2.95 -5.55 -25.34
CA GLU A 99 -3.64 -6.53 -24.50
C GLU A 99 -4.57 -7.40 -25.34
N ILE A 100 -5.38 -6.79 -26.23
CA ILE A 100 -6.24 -7.52 -27.16
C ILE A 100 -5.42 -8.40 -28.09
N ILE A 101 -4.30 -7.92 -28.66
CA ILE A 101 -3.39 -8.74 -29.47
C ILE A 101 -2.82 -9.91 -28.65
N GLY A 102 -2.50 -9.68 -27.36
CA GLY A 102 -2.05 -10.72 -26.45
C GLY A 102 -3.11 -11.80 -26.24
N VAL A 103 -4.35 -11.39 -25.94
CA VAL A 103 -5.49 -12.31 -25.79
C VAL A 103 -5.70 -13.09 -27.09
N MET A 104 -5.70 -12.41 -28.24
CA MET A 104 -5.87 -13.05 -29.54
C MET A 104 -4.79 -14.10 -29.82
N ARG A 105 -3.53 -13.79 -29.51
CA ARG A 105 -2.39 -14.72 -29.66
C ARG A 105 -2.54 -15.97 -28.79
N GLU A 106 -2.78 -15.79 -27.49
CA GLU A 106 -2.84 -16.90 -26.53
C GLU A 106 -4.06 -17.80 -26.77
N ASN A 107 -5.15 -17.23 -27.28
CA ASN A 107 -6.38 -17.97 -27.63
C ASN A 107 -6.43 -18.41 -29.11
N GLN A 108 -5.35 -18.24 -29.87
CA GLN A 108 -5.20 -18.66 -31.26
C GLN A 108 -6.32 -18.15 -32.19
N VAL A 109 -6.74 -16.89 -32.02
CA VAL A 109 -7.70 -16.21 -32.90
C VAL A 109 -7.01 -15.12 -33.71
N GLU A 110 -7.37 -14.99 -34.99
CA GLU A 110 -6.73 -14.05 -35.91
C GLU A 110 -7.55 -12.77 -36.10
N THR A 111 -8.84 -12.80 -35.75
CA THR A 111 -9.77 -11.67 -35.93
C THR A 111 -10.48 -11.25 -34.64
N VAL A 112 -10.89 -9.98 -34.59
CA VAL A 112 -11.66 -9.44 -33.45
C VAL A 112 -13.07 -10.03 -33.43
N GLU A 113 -13.59 -10.42 -34.58
CA GLU A 113 -14.86 -11.12 -34.75
C GLU A 113 -14.84 -12.50 -34.08
N GLU A 114 -13.79 -13.29 -34.29
CA GLU A 114 -13.59 -14.58 -33.60
C GLU A 114 -13.45 -14.38 -32.09
N LEU A 115 -12.66 -13.40 -31.66
CA LEU A 115 -12.53 -13.05 -30.24
C LEU A 115 -13.87 -12.67 -29.61
N ARG A 116 -14.69 -11.87 -30.30
CA ARG A 116 -16.04 -11.52 -29.88
C ARG A 116 -16.92 -12.74 -29.73
N GLU A 117 -16.87 -13.67 -30.69
CA GLU A 117 -17.68 -14.89 -30.65
C GLU A 117 -17.31 -15.77 -29.45
N LEU A 118 -16.03 -15.85 -29.08
CA LEU A 118 -15.59 -16.54 -27.86
C LEU A 118 -16.16 -15.89 -26.59
N CYS A 119 -16.13 -14.57 -26.50
CA CYS A 119 -16.74 -13.83 -25.39
C CYS A 119 -18.25 -14.09 -25.29
N GLU A 120 -18.98 -14.04 -26.41
CA GLU A 120 -20.43 -14.24 -26.45
C GLU A 120 -20.82 -15.67 -26.08
N LYS A 121 -19.99 -16.65 -26.42
CA LYS A 121 -20.15 -18.06 -26.02
C LYS A 121 -19.75 -18.33 -24.56
N GLY A 122 -19.17 -17.35 -23.87
CA GLY A 122 -18.68 -17.51 -22.50
C GLY A 122 -17.54 -18.52 -22.38
N VAL A 123 -16.71 -18.66 -23.42
CA VAL A 123 -15.54 -19.53 -23.38
C VAL A 123 -14.52 -18.92 -22.41
N GLU A 124 -13.99 -19.74 -21.49
CA GLU A 124 -12.91 -19.31 -20.61
C GLU A 124 -11.65 -19.07 -21.45
N MET A 125 -11.26 -17.80 -21.57
CA MET A 125 -10.12 -17.38 -22.37
C MET A 125 -8.88 -17.23 -21.50
N VAL A 126 -7.73 -17.58 -22.07
CA VAL A 126 -6.43 -17.29 -21.46
C VAL A 126 -6.22 -15.78 -21.49
N PRO A 127 -5.95 -15.11 -20.35
CA PRO A 127 -5.65 -13.69 -20.33
C PRO A 127 -4.45 -13.36 -21.24
N GLY A 128 -4.54 -12.25 -21.95
CA GLY A 128 -3.44 -11.75 -22.77
C GLY A 128 -2.33 -11.18 -21.91
N GLY A 129 -1.10 -11.66 -22.13
CA GLY A 129 0.09 -11.16 -21.45
C GLY A 129 1.35 -11.84 -21.97
N ILE A 130 2.50 -11.18 -21.84
CA ILE A 130 3.79 -11.84 -22.11
C ILE A 130 3.93 -12.94 -21.04
N VAL A 131 3.87 -14.22 -21.44
CA VAL A 131 4.01 -15.39 -20.55
C VAL A 131 5.23 -15.26 -19.60
N GLU A 132 6.29 -14.57 -20.03
CA GLU A 132 7.46 -14.24 -19.20
C GLU A 132 7.13 -13.41 -17.95
N ASN A 133 6.15 -12.51 -17.99
CA ASN A 133 5.75 -11.71 -16.82
C ASN A 133 4.91 -12.54 -15.83
N ALA A 134 4.13 -13.50 -16.31
CA ALA A 134 3.38 -14.42 -15.45
C ALA A 134 4.33 -15.38 -14.71
N ASN A 135 5.34 -15.92 -15.40
CA ASN A 135 6.36 -16.77 -14.79
C ASN A 135 7.23 -15.99 -13.79
N LYS A 136 7.67 -14.77 -14.15
CA LYS A 136 8.41 -13.91 -13.21
C LYS A 136 7.60 -13.58 -11.96
N ALA A 137 6.30 -13.29 -12.11
CA ALA A 137 5.43 -13.04 -10.97
C ALA A 137 5.27 -14.28 -10.08
N GLN A 138 5.22 -15.50 -10.66
CA GLN A 138 5.21 -16.74 -9.89
C GLN A 138 6.54 -16.99 -9.16
N ASP A 139 7.67 -16.77 -9.82
CA ASP A 139 9.00 -16.92 -9.22
C ASP A 139 9.21 -15.90 -8.08
N GLU A 140 8.80 -14.65 -8.27
CA GLU A 140 8.82 -13.62 -7.23
C GLU A 140 7.92 -13.99 -6.04
N LEU A 141 6.73 -14.54 -6.31
CA LEU A 141 5.82 -15.00 -5.25
C LEU A 141 6.42 -16.15 -4.44
N ALA A 142 7.10 -17.09 -5.11
CA ALA A 142 7.78 -18.20 -4.44
C ALA A 142 8.92 -17.71 -3.53
N LEU A 143 9.75 -16.77 -4.01
CA LEU A 143 10.82 -16.17 -3.20
C LEU A 143 10.28 -15.45 -1.96
N LEU A 144 9.18 -14.71 -2.10
CA LEU A 144 8.53 -14.03 -0.97
C LEU A 144 7.93 -15.02 0.03
N GLN A 145 7.35 -16.12 -0.46
CA GLN A 145 6.80 -17.18 0.37
C GLN A 145 7.90 -17.86 1.21
N ASP A 146 9.05 -18.13 0.60
CA ASP A 146 10.20 -18.74 1.27
C ASP A 146 10.79 -17.80 2.33
N ALA A 147 11.02 -16.53 1.97
CA ALA A 147 11.50 -15.52 2.92
C ALA A 147 10.57 -15.35 4.14
N TRP A 148 9.25 -15.33 3.89
CA TRP A 148 8.25 -15.27 4.96
C TRP A 148 8.31 -16.50 5.87
N ASN A 149 8.48 -17.69 5.31
CA ASN A 149 8.58 -18.92 6.09
C ASN A 149 9.84 -18.94 6.96
N GLU A 150 10.99 -18.50 6.43
CA GLU A 150 12.24 -18.41 7.18
C GLU A 150 12.16 -17.42 8.33
N GLU A 151 11.60 -16.24 8.10
CA GLU A 151 11.43 -15.21 9.13
C GLU A 151 10.46 -15.69 10.22
N ARG A 152 9.33 -16.28 9.83
CA ARG A 152 8.37 -16.86 10.76
C ARG A 152 8.99 -17.95 11.63
N GLU A 153 9.78 -18.85 11.04
CA GLU A 153 10.45 -19.94 11.76
C GLU A 153 11.47 -19.38 12.77
N THR A 154 12.22 -18.35 12.36
CA THR A 154 13.20 -17.67 13.22
C THR A 154 12.52 -17.03 14.43
N LEU A 155 11.44 -16.28 14.20
CA LEU A 155 10.65 -15.68 15.26
C LEU A 155 10.05 -16.72 16.21
N PHE A 156 9.58 -17.86 15.70
CA PHE A 156 9.08 -18.95 16.55
C PHE A 156 10.16 -19.53 17.46
N ARG A 157 11.38 -19.73 16.94
CA ARG A 157 12.51 -20.22 17.75
C ARG A 157 12.89 -19.21 18.84
N GLU A 158 12.99 -17.93 18.50
CA GLU A 158 13.31 -16.87 19.46
C GLU A 158 12.23 -16.75 20.54
N LEU A 159 10.96 -16.78 20.15
CA LEU A 159 9.84 -16.72 21.09
C LEU A 159 9.85 -17.90 22.06
N ASN A 160 10.13 -19.11 21.58
CA ASN A 160 10.26 -20.29 22.45
C ASN A 160 11.45 -20.18 23.40
N LYS A 161 12.60 -19.68 22.93
CA LYS A 161 13.76 -19.44 23.77
C LYS A 161 13.46 -18.43 24.88
N LEU A 162 12.88 -17.28 24.54
CA LEU A 162 12.49 -16.24 25.50
C LEU A 162 11.44 -16.74 26.50
N LYS A 163 10.51 -17.58 26.06
CA LYS A 163 9.51 -18.20 26.94
C LYS A 163 10.16 -19.09 28.00
N GLU A 164 11.17 -19.86 27.62
CA GLU A 164 11.91 -20.71 28.56
C GLU A 164 12.81 -19.91 29.50
N GLU A 165 13.51 -18.89 28.99
CA GLU A 165 14.29 -17.96 29.82
C GLU A 165 13.41 -17.25 30.85
N LYS A 166 12.22 -16.79 30.44
CA LYS A 166 11.22 -16.21 31.34
C LYS A 166 10.79 -17.20 32.42
N ARG A 167 10.49 -18.45 32.06
CA ARG A 167 10.11 -19.51 33.01
C ARG A 167 11.19 -19.72 34.07
N LEU A 168 12.45 -19.83 33.65
CA LEU A 168 13.59 -19.99 34.57
C LEU A 168 13.78 -18.76 35.48
N ALA A 169 13.63 -17.56 34.94
CA ALA A 169 13.70 -16.33 35.72
C ALA A 169 12.57 -16.24 36.77
N GLU A 170 11.35 -16.62 36.41
CA GLU A 170 10.21 -16.67 37.33
C GLU A 170 10.44 -17.66 38.48
N GLU A 171 10.99 -18.85 38.18
CA GLU A 171 11.37 -19.84 39.19
C GLU A 171 12.45 -19.32 40.13
N ALA A 172 13.48 -18.65 39.60
CA ALA A 172 14.54 -18.04 40.39
C ALA A 172 13.98 -16.95 41.32
N VAL A 173 13.13 -16.05 40.79
CA VAL A 173 12.47 -15.00 41.59
C VAL A 173 11.61 -15.60 42.69
N SER A 174 10.89 -16.70 42.42
CA SER A 174 10.09 -17.41 43.42
C SER A 174 10.97 -17.92 44.58
N LYS A 175 12.11 -18.55 44.27
CA LYS A 175 13.09 -19.01 45.27
C LYS A 175 13.69 -17.85 46.08
N TYR A 176 14.06 -16.75 45.43
CA TYR A 176 14.58 -15.57 46.12
C TYR A 176 13.55 -14.91 47.03
N LYS A 177 12.27 -14.85 46.61
CA LYS A 177 11.19 -14.33 47.47
C LYS A 177 11.02 -15.16 48.74
N LYS A 178 11.11 -16.49 48.64
CA LYS A 178 11.00 -17.39 49.79
C LYS A 178 12.16 -17.19 50.77
N THR A 179 13.40 -17.24 50.27
CA THR A 179 14.61 -17.05 51.10
C THR A 179 14.66 -15.66 51.75
N LEU A 180 14.24 -14.60 51.04
CA LEU A 180 14.16 -13.26 51.59
C LEU A 180 13.12 -13.16 52.73
N LYS A 181 12.01 -13.90 52.65
CA LYS A 181 11.02 -13.94 53.72
C LYS A 181 11.59 -14.61 54.98
N GLU A 182 12.26 -15.75 54.80
CA GLU A 182 12.92 -16.48 55.90
C GLU A 182 14.02 -15.63 56.57
N GLU A 183 14.84 -14.91 55.78
CA GLU A 183 15.86 -14.00 56.32
C GLU A 183 15.24 -12.86 57.12
N ARG A 184 14.16 -12.25 56.61
CA ARG A 184 13.44 -11.17 57.32
C ARG A 184 12.86 -11.65 58.64
N GLU A 185 12.30 -12.85 58.68
CA GLU A 185 11.78 -13.48 59.90
C GLU A 185 12.91 -13.71 60.91
N ALA A 186 14.01 -14.36 60.51
CA ALA A 186 15.18 -14.60 61.37
C ALA A 186 15.82 -13.29 61.87
N SER A 187 15.94 -12.29 61.01
CA SER A 187 16.44 -10.96 61.34
C SER A 187 15.54 -10.23 62.34
N SER A 188 14.22 -10.40 62.22
CA SER A 188 13.24 -9.88 63.19
C SER A 188 13.36 -10.57 64.55
N GLU A 189 13.51 -11.89 64.57
CA GLU A 189 13.73 -12.67 65.80
C GLU A 189 15.01 -12.25 66.52
N LEU A 190 16.13 -12.13 65.79
CA LEU A 190 17.41 -11.65 66.33
C LEU A 190 17.28 -10.25 66.92
N ARG A 191 16.61 -9.32 66.21
CA ARG A 191 16.33 -7.98 66.75
C ARG A 191 15.49 -8.03 68.03
N GLY A 192 14.52 -8.94 68.10
CA GLY A 192 13.70 -9.18 69.29
C GLY A 192 14.53 -9.67 70.47
N LEU A 193 15.45 -10.62 70.25
CA LEU A 193 16.37 -11.12 71.28
C LEU A 193 17.34 -10.04 71.78
N LEU A 194 17.92 -9.28 70.86
CA LEU A 194 18.80 -8.14 71.21
C LEU A 194 18.08 -7.10 72.07
N ARG A 195 16.84 -6.73 71.75
CA ARG A 195 16.05 -5.82 72.59
C ARG A 195 15.75 -6.40 73.97
N LYS A 196 15.53 -7.71 74.09
CA LYS A 196 15.33 -8.35 75.41
C LYS A 196 16.60 -8.29 76.24
N GLN A 197 17.76 -8.57 75.65
CA GLN A 197 19.07 -8.46 76.30
C GLN A 197 19.39 -7.01 76.71
N GLU A 198 19.04 -6.02 75.89
CA GLU A 198 19.25 -4.59 76.21
C GLU A 198 18.35 -4.10 77.35
N ASN A 199 17.16 -4.70 77.52
CA ASN A 199 16.22 -4.40 78.60
C ASN A 199 16.38 -5.30 79.85
N GLU A 200 17.34 -6.23 79.88
CA GLU A 200 17.71 -6.93 81.11
C GLU A 200 18.48 -6.00 82.05
N PRO A 201 18.13 -5.91 83.36
CA PRO A 201 18.85 -5.04 84.27
C PRO A 201 20.28 -5.57 84.47
N LYS A 202 21.27 -4.69 84.32
CA LYS A 202 22.67 -4.94 84.70
C LYS A 202 22.74 -5.37 86.16
N LYS A 203 22.74 -6.67 86.44
CA LYS A 203 23.15 -7.20 87.75
C LYS A 203 24.67 -7.12 87.84
N ALA A 204 25.14 -6.16 88.61
CA ALA A 204 26.52 -6.03 89.05
C ALA A 204 26.85 -7.06 90.15
N GLY A 205 28.14 -7.41 90.26
CA GLY A 205 28.76 -8.05 91.44
C GLY A 205 29.41 -9.40 91.14
N GLN A 206 30.65 -9.46 90.63
CA GLN A 206 31.92 -9.49 91.37
C GLN A 206 32.28 -10.86 91.98
N ALA A 207 33.25 -11.54 91.37
CA ALA A 207 34.34 -12.22 92.08
C ALA A 207 35.52 -12.33 91.11
N ARG A 208 36.55 -11.53 91.37
CA ARG A 208 37.89 -11.72 90.80
C ARG A 208 38.44 -13.00 91.42
N ASP A 209 38.93 -13.93 90.61
CA ASP A 209 39.96 -14.84 91.07
C ASP A 209 41.07 -14.94 90.02
N THR A 210 42.26 -14.65 90.50
CA THR A 210 43.51 -14.50 89.76
C THR A 210 44.09 -15.87 89.41
N LYS A 211 44.42 -16.09 88.13
CA LYS A 211 45.51 -16.99 87.75
C LYS A 211 46.17 -16.53 86.44
N GLU A 212 47.28 -15.81 86.62
CA GLU A 212 48.52 -15.84 85.82
C GLU A 212 48.80 -17.23 85.20
N VAL A 213 49.36 -17.50 84.02
CA VAL A 213 50.26 -16.90 82.96
C VAL A 213 50.08 -17.82 81.69
N PRO A 214 50.80 -17.77 80.54
CA PRO A 214 51.49 -16.71 79.77
C PRO A 214 51.13 -16.60 78.27
N VAL A 215 51.54 -15.45 77.71
CA VAL A 215 51.67 -15.13 76.28
C VAL A 215 52.88 -15.84 75.65
N PRO A 216 52.80 -16.41 74.44
CA PRO A 216 53.98 -16.83 73.68
C PRO A 216 54.51 -15.67 72.83
N SER A 217 55.68 -15.14 73.21
CA SER A 217 56.50 -14.30 72.33
C SER A 217 57.26 -15.16 71.32
N ARG A 218 57.20 -14.74 70.06
CA ARG A 218 58.06 -15.17 68.95
C ARG A 218 59.54 -15.13 69.35
N GLY A 219 60.27 -16.19 69.00
CA GLY A 219 61.73 -16.24 69.04
C GLY A 219 62.27 -17.12 67.93
N GLU A 220 62.94 -16.48 66.97
CA GLU A 220 63.80 -17.06 65.94
C GLU A 220 64.88 -18.00 66.51
N LYS A 221 65.23 -19.04 65.74
CA LYS A 221 66.57 -19.63 65.66
C LYS A 221 66.76 -20.01 64.18
N ARG A 222 67.64 -19.33 63.44
CA ARG A 222 69.06 -19.67 63.21
C ARG A 222 69.27 -21.13 62.86
#